data_AF-A0A1V4IXY1-F1
#
_entry.id   AF-A0A1V4IXY1-F1
#
_cell.length_a   1.000
_cell.length_b   1.000
_cell.length_c   1.000
_cell.angle_alpha   90.00
_cell.angle_beta   90.00
_cell.angle_gamma   90.00
#
_symmetry.space_group_name_H-M   'P 1'
#
loop_
_entity.id
_entity.type
_entity.pdbx_description
1 polymer ?
#
loop_
_entity_poly.entity_id
_entity_poly.type
_entity_poly.pdbx_seq_one_letter_code
_entity_poly.pdbx_strand_id
1 'polypeptide(L)'
;MKGVSKFSFLFLALLSWIVIQLDPLISNIISSIVGESSSNFSFTIDSINFILVILVWAISAYYLFSLSKSKLDFNILKTNEKPTKINLFIALLLLASAIIVTTALWNFKLKPVAEFSMHIKSFGTLGIISFILQYIYYVFEIVLATLIISFGQKFGDLMFKSSKIPWGGILLAITWGLIHIVWKGSIVFGCFIALDGILFGTIYLLVKKNIYYAFPIIFLMFVF
;
A
#
# COMPACT_ATOMS: atom_id res chain seq x y z
N MET A 1 16.39 -5.11 30.30
CA MET A 1 15.63 -5.30 29.04
C MET A 1 16.63 -5.50 27.91
N LYS A 2 16.62 -6.64 27.22
CA LYS A 2 17.46 -6.83 26.02
C LYS A 2 17.10 -5.73 25.01
N GLY A 3 18.08 -4.98 24.54
CA GLY A 3 17.85 -3.88 23.59
C GLY A 3 17.07 -4.39 22.37
N VAL A 4 15.96 -3.73 22.04
CA VAL A 4 15.16 -4.07 20.86
C VAL A 4 16.07 -4.01 19.63
N SER A 5 16.18 -5.12 18.91
CA SER A 5 17.04 -5.20 17.73
C SER A 5 16.45 -4.34 16.61
N LYS A 6 17.29 -3.56 15.93
CA LYS A 6 16.89 -2.83 14.70
C LYS A 6 16.26 -3.77 13.67
N PHE A 7 16.74 -5.01 13.58
CA PHE A 7 16.22 -6.02 12.65
C PHE A 7 14.78 -6.46 12.97
N SER A 8 14.29 -6.23 14.19
CA SER A 8 12.87 -6.47 14.51
C SER A 8 11.95 -5.58 13.67
N PHE A 9 12.37 -4.35 13.34
CA PHE A 9 11.61 -3.47 12.45
C PHE A 9 11.66 -3.95 11.00
N LEU A 10 12.82 -4.39 10.51
CA LEU A 10 12.92 -4.98 9.18
C LEU A 10 12.02 -6.22 9.06
N PHE A 11 12.01 -7.07 10.08
CA PHE A 11 11.16 -8.25 10.12
C PHE A 11 9.67 -7.89 10.05
N LEU A 12 9.21 -6.90 10.82
CA LEU A 12 7.82 -6.42 10.73
C LEU A 12 7.48 -5.84 9.36
N ALA A 13 8.41 -5.13 8.72
CA ALA A 13 8.21 -4.60 7.37
C ALA A 13 8.07 -5.74 6.35
N LEU A 14 8.93 -6.75 6.42
CA LEU A 14 8.88 -7.91 5.54
C LEU A 14 7.62 -8.77 5.78
N LEU A 15 7.17 -8.90 7.04
CA LEU A 15 5.88 -9.55 7.34
C LEU A 15 4.71 -8.77 6.75
N SER A 16 4.71 -7.44 6.84
CA SER A 16 3.68 -6.60 6.24
C SER A 16 3.61 -6.80 4.72
N TRP A 17 4.77 -6.94 4.08
CA TRP A 17 4.86 -7.29 2.66
C TRP A 17 4.33 -8.69 2.35
N ILE A 18 4.74 -9.72 3.10
CA ILE A 18 4.25 -11.09 2.91
C ILE A 18 2.72 -11.15 3.00
N VAL A 19 2.12 -10.39 3.92
CA VAL A 19 0.65 -10.32 4.06
C VAL A 19 -0.01 -9.75 2.79
N ILE A 20 0.55 -8.71 2.16
CA ILE A 20 0.05 -8.20 0.87
C ILE A 20 0.06 -9.32 -0.18
N GLN A 21 1.13 -10.11 -0.21
CA GLN A 21 1.30 -11.21 -1.17
C GLN A 21 0.36 -12.41 -0.93
N LEU A 22 -0.47 -12.41 0.12
CA LEU A 22 -1.48 -13.43 0.32
C LEU A 22 -2.67 -13.29 -0.63
N ASP A 23 -2.93 -12.11 -1.21
CA ASP A 23 -4.01 -11.90 -2.19
C ASP A 23 -3.94 -12.90 -3.37
N PRO A 24 -2.85 -12.97 -4.17
CA PRO A 24 -2.78 -13.92 -5.27
C PRO A 24 -2.88 -15.37 -4.80
N LEU A 25 -2.45 -15.69 -3.58
CA LEU A 25 -2.61 -17.04 -3.01
C LEU A 25 -4.07 -17.35 -2.69
N ILE A 26 -4.80 -16.42 -2.07
CA ILE A 26 -6.23 -16.55 -1.76
C ILE A 26 -7.02 -16.71 -3.07
N SER A 27 -6.74 -15.86 -4.05
CA SER A 27 -7.36 -15.91 -5.38
C SER A 27 -7.12 -17.26 -6.08
N ASN A 28 -5.89 -17.80 -6.00
CA ASN A 28 -5.55 -19.10 -6.59
C ASN A 28 -6.22 -20.29 -5.86
N ILE A 29 -6.38 -20.22 -4.54
CA ILE A 29 -7.10 -21.24 -3.76
C ILE A 29 -8.58 -21.25 -4.16
N ILE A 30 -9.23 -20.08 -4.23
CA ILE A 30 -10.63 -19.99 -4.67
C ILE A 30 -10.79 -20.49 -6.10
N SER A 31 -9.88 -20.09 -7.00
CA SER A 31 -9.86 -20.54 -8.39
C SER A 31 -9.81 -22.06 -8.49
N SER A 32 -8.99 -22.71 -7.66
CA SER A 32 -8.88 -24.17 -7.61
C SER A 32 -10.13 -24.87 -7.08
N ILE A 33 -10.88 -24.22 -6.18
CA ILE A 33 -12.12 -24.76 -5.59
C ILE A 33 -13.30 -24.64 -6.57
N VAL A 34 -13.42 -23.50 -7.26
CA VAL A 34 -14.52 -23.22 -8.18
C VAL A 34 -14.27 -23.84 -9.57
N GLY A 35 -13.01 -23.99 -9.98
CA GLY A 35 -12.65 -24.46 -11.32
C GLY A 35 -12.64 -23.36 -12.39
N GLU A 36 -12.66 -22.10 -11.98
CA GLU A 36 -12.64 -20.91 -12.86
C GLU A 36 -11.38 -20.07 -12.56
N SER A 37 -10.81 -19.40 -13.57
CA SER A 37 -9.71 -18.46 -13.35
C SER A 37 -10.18 -17.19 -12.64
N SER A 38 -9.31 -16.56 -11.85
CA SER A 38 -9.63 -15.32 -11.11
C SER A 38 -10.06 -14.16 -12.03
N SER A 39 -9.63 -14.17 -13.29
CA SER A 39 -10.06 -13.21 -14.31
C SER A 39 -11.53 -13.32 -14.70
N ASN A 40 -12.15 -14.48 -14.44
CA ASN A 40 -13.48 -14.87 -14.92
C ASN A 40 -14.47 -15.08 -13.78
N PHE A 41 -14.10 -14.72 -12.54
CA PHE A 41 -14.97 -14.89 -11.39
C PHE A 41 -16.32 -14.19 -11.60
N SER A 42 -17.39 -14.92 -11.31
CA SER A 42 -18.71 -14.31 -11.15
C SER A 42 -18.68 -13.27 -10.02
N PHE A 43 -19.60 -12.30 -10.06
CA PHE A 43 -19.71 -11.24 -9.05
C PHE A 43 -19.66 -11.78 -7.60
N THR A 44 -20.36 -12.88 -7.33
CA THR A 44 -20.42 -13.48 -5.99
C THR A 44 -19.04 -13.97 -5.54
N ILE A 45 -18.32 -14.66 -6.42
CA ILE A 45 -17.00 -15.22 -6.11
C ILE A 45 -15.97 -14.09 -5.96
N ASP A 46 -16.00 -13.11 -6.85
CA ASP A 46 -15.16 -11.92 -6.79
C ASP A 46 -15.37 -11.15 -5.49
N SER A 47 -16.63 -10.94 -5.08
CA SER A 47 -16.98 -10.30 -3.81
C SER A 47 -16.47 -11.10 -2.60
N ILE A 48 -16.60 -12.43 -2.62
CA ILE A 48 -16.07 -13.29 -1.55
C ILE A 48 -14.55 -13.18 -1.49
N ASN A 49 -13.86 -13.18 -2.64
CA ASN A 49 -12.42 -13.02 -2.73
C ASN A 49 -11.97 -11.70 -2.08
N PHE A 50 -12.57 -10.57 -2.48
CA PHE A 50 -12.30 -9.27 -1.90
C PHE A 50 -12.49 -9.27 -0.38
N ILE A 51 -13.62 -9.79 0.12
CA ILE A 51 -13.93 -9.81 1.55
C ILE A 51 -12.89 -10.62 2.32
N LEU A 52 -12.50 -11.79 1.81
CA LEU A 52 -11.49 -12.63 2.47
C LEU A 52 -10.13 -11.93 2.55
N VAL A 53 -9.69 -11.32 1.45
CA VAL A 53 -8.42 -10.58 1.44
C VAL A 53 -8.48 -9.40 2.40
N ILE A 54 -9.56 -8.62 2.37
CA ILE A 54 -9.78 -7.49 3.29
C ILE A 54 -9.69 -7.95 4.76
N LEU A 55 -10.34 -9.06 5.11
CA LEU A 55 -10.31 -9.59 6.49
C LEU A 55 -8.90 -10.02 6.90
N VAL A 56 -8.20 -10.76 6.04
CA VAL A 56 -6.82 -11.20 6.30
C VAL A 56 -5.90 -10.01 6.51
N TRP A 57 -6.00 -8.99 5.64
CA TRP A 57 -5.20 -7.79 5.72
C TRP A 57 -5.53 -6.94 6.95
N ALA A 58 -6.81 -6.74 7.26
CA ALA A 58 -7.26 -5.99 8.43
C ALA A 58 -6.75 -6.61 9.74
N ILE A 59 -6.93 -7.93 9.90
CA ILE A 59 -6.49 -8.67 11.09
C ILE A 59 -4.97 -8.61 11.21
N SER A 60 -4.25 -8.84 10.12
CA SER A 60 -2.79 -8.85 10.10
C SER A 60 -2.21 -7.45 10.38
N ALA A 61 -2.78 -6.40 9.79
CA ALA A 61 -2.36 -5.03 10.03
C ALA A 61 -2.55 -4.64 11.50
N TYR A 62 -3.72 -4.97 12.08
CA TYR A 62 -3.98 -4.75 13.50
C TYR A 62 -3.00 -5.51 14.40
N TYR A 63 -2.71 -6.77 14.08
CA TYR A 63 -1.75 -7.59 14.82
C TYR A 63 -0.33 -7.00 14.76
N LEU A 64 0.16 -6.67 13.56
CA LEU A 64 1.50 -6.11 13.35
C LEU A 64 1.67 -4.76 14.07
N PHE A 65 0.65 -3.89 14.00
CA PHE A 65 0.60 -2.64 14.75
C PHE A 65 0.64 -2.87 16.27
N SER A 66 -0.19 -3.80 16.76
CA SER A 66 -0.24 -4.15 18.19
C SER A 66 1.08 -4.72 18.69
N LEU A 67 1.75 -5.52 17.86
CA LEU A 67 3.06 -6.11 18.15
C LEU A 67 4.15 -5.03 18.20
N SER A 68 4.16 -4.09 17.26
CA SER A 68 5.14 -2.99 17.27
C SER A 68 5.00 -2.12 18.51
N LYS A 69 3.76 -1.83 18.92
CA LYS A 69 3.47 -1.02 20.12
C LYS A 69 3.87 -1.75 21.40
N SER A 70 3.46 -3.01 21.55
CA SER A 70 3.62 -3.75 22.81
C SER A 70 5.01 -4.35 23.02
N LYS A 71 5.69 -4.78 21.94
CA LYS A 71 6.99 -5.48 22.03
C LYS A 71 8.19 -4.62 21.64
N LEU A 72 7.99 -3.61 20.77
CA LEU A 72 9.09 -2.78 20.25
C LEU A 72 9.03 -1.33 20.71
N ASP A 73 8.06 -0.95 21.56
CA ASP A 73 7.78 0.42 22.00
C ASP A 73 7.70 1.42 20.83
N PHE A 74 7.16 0.96 19.71
CA PHE A 74 7.01 1.76 18.49
C PHE A 74 5.55 1.91 18.14
N ASN A 75 5.01 3.09 18.44
CA ASN A 75 3.64 3.47 18.13
C ASN A 75 3.62 4.49 16.99
N ILE A 76 3.26 4.04 15.79
CA ILE A 76 3.14 4.89 14.59
C ILE A 76 2.07 5.98 14.71
N LEU A 77 1.07 5.79 15.57
CA LEU A 77 -0.02 6.75 15.78
C LEU A 77 0.32 7.84 16.81
N LYS A 78 1.47 7.72 17.50
CA LYS A 78 1.89 8.69 18.53
C LYS A 78 2.48 9.97 17.93
N THR A 79 2.92 9.93 16.67
CA THR A 79 3.54 11.07 16.01
C THR A 79 2.50 12.14 15.70
N ASN A 80 2.49 13.21 16.49
CA ASN A 80 1.56 14.33 16.33
C ASN A 80 2.24 15.62 15.82
N GLU A 81 3.49 15.53 15.39
CA GLU A 81 4.21 16.68 14.87
C GLU A 81 3.58 17.12 13.54
N LYS A 82 3.25 18.41 13.44
CA LYS A 82 2.66 18.95 12.21
C LYS A 82 3.73 19.25 11.17
N PRO A 83 3.50 18.94 9.88
CA PRO A 83 4.37 19.41 8.81
C PRO A 83 4.45 20.93 8.79
N THR A 84 5.57 21.44 8.28
CA THR A 84 5.64 22.85 7.89
C THR A 84 4.72 23.09 6.68
N LYS A 85 4.25 24.32 6.50
CA LYS A 85 3.42 24.68 5.33
C LYS A 85 4.15 24.38 4.01
N ILE A 86 5.47 24.61 3.97
CA ILE A 86 6.31 24.33 2.81
C ILE A 86 6.36 22.83 2.52
N ASN A 87 6.60 21.99 3.53
CA ASN A 87 6.64 20.55 3.31
C ASN A 87 5.28 20.00 2.88
N LEU A 88 4.18 20.52 3.45
CA LEU A 88 2.84 20.13 3.03
C LEU A 88 2.55 20.57 1.60
N PHE A 89 2.97 21.79 1.21
CA PHE A 89 2.84 22.26 -0.17
C PHE A 89 3.63 21.37 -1.14
N ILE A 90 4.88 21.01 -0.82
CA ILE A 90 5.68 20.07 -1.62
C ILE A 90 4.98 18.70 -1.71
N ALA A 91 4.44 18.19 -0.61
CA ALA A 91 3.71 16.93 -0.60
C ALA A 91 2.47 16.96 -1.52
N LEU A 92 1.74 18.08 -1.53
CA LEU A 92 0.59 18.28 -2.43
C LEU A 92 1.01 18.42 -3.90
N LEU A 93 2.16 19.04 -4.19
CA LEU A 93 2.71 19.08 -5.54
C LEU A 93 3.11 17.68 -6.04
N LEU A 94 3.72 16.86 -5.18
CA LEU A 94 4.05 15.47 -5.50
C LEU A 94 2.79 14.63 -5.73
N LEU A 95 1.74 14.82 -4.92
CA LEU A 95 0.43 14.23 -5.14
C LEU A 95 -0.14 14.62 -6.51
N ALA A 96 -0.21 15.91 -6.82
CA ALA A 96 -0.71 16.39 -8.10
C ALA A 96 0.10 15.82 -9.29
N SER A 97 1.42 15.72 -9.14
CA SER A 97 2.30 15.15 -10.16
C SER A 97 2.02 13.67 -10.38
N ALA A 98 1.85 12.89 -9.29
CA ALA A 98 1.49 11.47 -9.39
C ALA A 98 0.14 11.29 -10.11
N ILE A 99 -0.88 12.06 -9.74
CA ILE A 99 -2.19 12.01 -10.39
C ILE A 99 -2.10 12.31 -11.89
N ILE A 100 -1.31 13.33 -12.28
CA ILE A 100 -1.12 13.68 -13.70
C ILE A 100 -0.47 12.51 -14.46
N VAL A 101 0.58 11.90 -13.89
CA VAL A 101 1.27 10.75 -14.50
C VAL A 101 0.34 9.56 -14.60
N THR A 102 -0.37 9.19 -13.53
CA THR A 102 -1.35 8.09 -13.54
C THR A 102 -2.44 8.35 -14.58
N THR A 103 -3.00 9.56 -14.62
CA THR A 103 -4.03 9.93 -15.60
C THR A 103 -3.52 9.80 -17.04
N ALA A 104 -2.28 10.21 -17.33
CA ALA A 104 -1.67 10.03 -18.64
C ALA A 104 -1.50 8.54 -19.01
N LEU A 105 -1.09 7.70 -18.06
CA LEU A 105 -0.98 6.25 -18.25
C LEU A 105 -2.34 5.57 -18.48
N TRP A 106 -3.42 6.15 -17.94
CA TRP A 106 -4.79 5.67 -18.07
C TRP A 106 -5.54 6.32 -19.26
N ASN A 107 -4.82 6.67 -20.33
CA ASN A 107 -5.38 7.29 -21.55
C ASN A 107 -6.17 8.59 -21.27
N PHE A 108 -5.61 9.45 -20.40
CA PHE A 108 -6.21 10.71 -19.96
C PHE A 108 -7.55 10.57 -19.23
N LYS A 109 -7.80 9.41 -18.62
CA LYS A 109 -8.93 9.20 -17.71
C LYS A 109 -8.43 9.11 -16.28
N LEU A 110 -9.15 9.75 -15.36
CA LEU A 110 -8.92 9.55 -13.93
C LEU A 110 -9.13 8.08 -13.59
N LYS A 111 -8.16 7.46 -12.92
CA LYS A 111 -8.20 6.04 -12.55
C LYS A 111 -9.52 5.60 -11.89
N PRO A 112 -10.08 6.33 -10.89
CA PRO A 112 -11.36 5.96 -10.28
C PRO A 112 -12.52 5.89 -11.27
N VAL A 113 -12.57 6.80 -12.25
CA VAL A 113 -13.63 6.87 -13.26
C VAL A 113 -13.50 5.72 -14.23
N ALA A 114 -12.27 5.40 -14.63
CA ALA A 114 -11.99 4.27 -15.51
C ALA A 114 -12.36 2.94 -14.82
N GLU A 115 -11.95 2.76 -13.57
CA GLU A 115 -12.24 1.56 -12.77
C GLU A 115 -13.74 1.40 -12.52
N PHE A 116 -14.43 2.47 -12.14
CA PHE A 116 -15.89 2.45 -11.99
C PHE A 116 -16.58 2.01 -13.28
N SER A 117 -16.17 2.58 -14.42
CA SER A 117 -16.73 2.22 -15.73
C SER A 117 -16.48 0.74 -16.08
N MET A 118 -15.31 0.19 -15.72
CA MET A 118 -14.99 -1.23 -15.93
C MET A 118 -15.89 -2.13 -15.10
N HIS A 119 -16.11 -1.80 -13.83
CA HIS A 119 -16.99 -2.58 -12.95
C HIS A 119 -18.45 -2.57 -13.39
N ILE A 120 -18.97 -1.41 -13.80
CA ILE A 120 -20.33 -1.31 -14.36
C ILE A 120 -20.45 -2.14 -15.64
N LYS A 121 -19.41 -2.16 -16.48
CA LYS A 121 -19.39 -2.98 -17.69
C LYS A 121 -19.37 -4.47 -17.38
N SER A 122 -18.64 -4.90 -16.34
CA SER A 122 -18.50 -6.31 -15.98
C SER A 122 -19.73 -6.88 -15.25
N PHE A 123 -20.34 -6.09 -14.35
CA PHE A 123 -21.37 -6.60 -13.42
C PHE A 123 -22.70 -5.83 -13.47
N GLY A 124 -22.86 -4.88 -14.39
CA GLY A 124 -24.05 -4.02 -14.45
C GLY A 124 -24.21 -3.18 -13.18
N THR A 125 -25.41 -3.13 -12.61
CA THR A 125 -25.69 -2.36 -11.38
C THR A 125 -24.94 -2.89 -10.15
N LEU A 126 -24.62 -4.20 -10.12
CA LEU A 126 -23.79 -4.80 -9.07
C LEU A 126 -22.34 -4.32 -9.12
N GLY A 127 -21.90 -3.74 -10.26
CA GLY A 127 -20.59 -3.12 -10.40
C GLY A 127 -20.35 -1.97 -9.41
N ILE A 128 -21.41 -1.30 -8.92
CA ILE A 128 -21.28 -0.29 -7.86
C ILE A 128 -20.74 -0.93 -6.57
N ILE A 129 -21.25 -2.11 -6.22
CA ILE A 129 -20.84 -2.83 -5.00
C ILE A 129 -19.41 -3.35 -5.17
N SER A 130 -19.08 -3.94 -6.32
CA SER A 130 -17.71 -4.44 -6.58
C SER A 130 -16.69 -3.28 -6.56
N PHE A 131 -17.03 -2.11 -7.12
CA PHE A 131 -16.19 -0.92 -7.03
C PHE A 131 -15.97 -0.45 -5.57
N ILE A 132 -17.02 -0.44 -4.74
CA ILE A 132 -16.89 -0.09 -3.31
C ILE A 132 -16.00 -1.10 -2.60
N LEU A 133 -16.17 -2.41 -2.84
CA LEU A 133 -15.31 -3.45 -2.28
C LEU A 133 -13.85 -3.27 -2.68
N GLN A 134 -13.57 -2.98 -3.96
CA GLN A 134 -12.22 -2.67 -4.44
C GLN A 134 -11.61 -1.47 -3.69
N TYR A 135 -12.38 -0.42 -3.41
CA TYR A 135 -11.85 0.74 -2.69
C TYR A 135 -11.60 0.47 -1.21
N ILE A 136 -12.42 -0.37 -0.57
CA ILE A 136 -12.13 -0.87 0.78
C ILE A 136 -10.85 -1.72 0.76
N TYR A 137 -10.71 -2.59 -0.23
CA TYR A 137 -9.49 -3.37 -0.47
C TYR A 137 -8.26 -2.46 -0.60
N TYR A 138 -8.31 -1.40 -1.41
CA TYR A 138 -7.22 -0.43 -1.57
C TYR A 138 -6.87 0.30 -0.28
N VAL A 139 -7.85 0.59 0.58
CA VAL A 139 -7.58 1.16 1.91
C VAL A 139 -6.66 0.23 2.71
N PHE A 140 -6.98 -1.07 2.77
CA PHE A 140 -6.17 -2.03 3.54
C PHE A 140 -4.82 -2.35 2.89
N GLU A 141 -4.75 -2.37 1.56
CA GLU A 141 -3.48 -2.46 0.83
C GLU A 141 -2.54 -1.33 1.24
N ILE A 142 -3.05 -0.10 1.28
CA ILE A 142 -2.27 1.07 1.65
C ILE A 142 -1.97 1.15 3.15
N VAL A 143 -2.83 0.59 4.01
CA VAL A 143 -2.48 0.40 5.43
C VAL A 143 -1.22 -0.48 5.54
N LEU A 144 -1.19 -1.64 4.87
CA LEU A 144 -0.03 -2.53 4.89
C LEU A 144 1.20 -1.89 4.23
N ALA A 145 1.05 -1.21 3.10
CA ALA A 145 2.14 -0.46 2.46
C ALA A 145 2.72 0.62 3.41
N THR A 146 1.85 1.31 4.15
CA THR A 146 2.26 2.31 5.12
C THR A 146 2.95 1.69 6.34
N LEU A 147 2.59 0.46 6.74
CA LEU A 147 3.33 -0.31 7.75
C LEU A 147 4.73 -0.69 7.25
N ILE A 148 4.87 -1.15 6.00
CA ILE A 148 6.17 -1.40 5.36
C ILE A 148 7.04 -0.14 5.42
N ILE A 149 6.49 1.00 5.00
CA ILE A 149 7.19 2.30 5.03
C ILE A 149 7.58 2.65 6.47
N SER A 150 6.66 2.59 7.41
CA SER A 150 6.91 3.02 8.80
C SER A 150 7.97 2.16 9.49
N PHE A 151 7.88 0.84 9.35
CA PHE A 151 8.84 -0.10 9.94
C PHE A 151 10.18 -0.07 9.20
N GLY A 152 10.18 -0.03 7.87
CA GLY A 152 11.39 0.12 7.05
C GLY A 152 12.12 1.43 7.34
N GLN A 153 11.38 2.52 7.53
CA GLN A 153 11.94 3.81 7.92
C GLN A 153 12.61 3.72 9.30
N LYS A 154 11.94 3.12 10.28
CA LYS A 154 12.51 2.94 11.62
C LYS A 154 13.76 2.06 11.61
N PHE A 155 13.78 0.99 10.81
CA PHE A 155 14.96 0.16 10.60
C PHE A 155 16.12 0.97 10.02
N GLY A 156 15.90 1.69 8.92
CA GLY A 156 16.93 2.48 8.25
C GLY A 156 17.46 3.63 9.12
N ASP A 157 16.58 4.33 9.83
CA ASP A 157 16.96 5.38 10.78
C ASP A 157 17.95 4.85 11.83
N LEU A 158 17.71 3.64 12.36
CA LEU A 158 18.56 3.01 13.38
C LEU A 158 19.84 2.41 12.78
N MET A 159 19.74 1.81 11.59
CA MET A 159 20.86 1.14 10.93
C MET A 159 21.90 2.14 10.41
N PHE A 160 21.44 3.21 9.77
CA PHE A 160 22.29 4.18 9.06
C PHE A 160 22.41 5.52 9.77
N LYS A 161 21.75 5.68 10.93
CA LYS A 161 21.77 6.92 11.74
C LYS A 161 21.38 8.16 10.94
N SER A 162 20.50 8.00 9.95
CA SER A 162 20.01 9.07 9.08
C SER A 162 18.51 8.98 8.94
N SER A 163 17.82 10.05 9.34
CA SER A 163 16.36 10.17 9.28
C SER A 163 15.85 10.95 8.08
N LYS A 164 16.76 11.41 7.20
CA LYS A 164 16.46 12.24 6.02
C LYS A 164 16.25 11.42 4.75
N ILE A 165 16.71 10.17 4.74
CA ILE A 165 16.60 9.27 3.59
C ILE A 165 15.30 8.47 3.72
N PRO A 166 14.49 8.32 2.65
CA PRO A 166 13.22 7.60 2.68
C PRO A 166 13.43 6.08 2.68
N TRP A 167 14.12 5.54 3.69
CA TRP A 167 14.42 4.12 3.82
C TRP A 167 13.18 3.24 3.74
N GLY A 168 12.06 3.70 4.30
CA GLY A 168 10.78 3.00 4.20
C GLY A 168 10.27 2.90 2.76
N GLY A 169 10.41 3.99 2.01
CA GLY A 169 10.03 4.02 0.59
C GLY A 169 10.96 3.20 -0.30
N ILE A 170 12.28 3.21 -0.01
CA ILE A 170 13.25 2.36 -0.69
C ILE A 170 12.92 0.88 -0.46
N LEU A 171 12.60 0.50 0.78
CA LEU A 171 12.21 -0.87 1.09
C LEU A 171 10.92 -1.25 0.34
N LEU A 172 9.91 -0.38 0.35
CA LEU A 172 8.68 -0.60 -0.41
C LEU A 172 8.94 -0.72 -1.92
N ALA A 173 9.81 0.10 -2.48
CA ALA A 173 10.19 0.04 -3.89
C ALA A 173 10.83 -1.31 -4.26
N ILE A 174 11.64 -1.87 -3.37
CA ILE A 174 12.27 -3.18 -3.56
C ILE A 174 11.23 -4.31 -3.42
N THR A 175 10.45 -4.31 -2.34
CA THR A 175 9.55 -5.43 -2.04
C THR A 175 8.31 -5.42 -2.90
N TRP A 176 7.76 -4.23 -3.20
CA TRP A 176 6.53 -4.07 -3.97
C TRP A 176 6.81 -3.69 -5.42
N GLY A 177 7.74 -2.78 -5.73
CA GLY A 177 8.03 -2.41 -7.12
C GLY A 177 8.72 -3.52 -7.92
N LEU A 178 9.84 -4.05 -7.41
CA LEU A 178 10.63 -5.03 -8.17
C LEU A 178 9.93 -6.39 -8.31
N ILE A 179 9.10 -6.81 -7.35
CA ILE A 179 8.34 -8.05 -7.47
C ILE A 179 7.31 -7.97 -8.63
N HIS A 180 6.78 -6.77 -8.92
CA HIS A 180 5.88 -6.57 -10.05
C HIS A 180 6.57 -6.74 -11.41
N ILE A 181 7.88 -6.47 -11.51
CA ILE A 181 8.65 -6.81 -12.71
C ILE A 181 8.59 -8.32 -12.97
N VAL A 182 8.82 -9.10 -11.91
CA VAL A 182 8.84 -10.57 -11.98
C VAL A 182 7.44 -11.13 -12.27
N TRP A 183 6.42 -10.63 -11.59
CA TRP A 183 5.07 -11.22 -11.66
C TRP A 183 4.22 -10.71 -12.83
N LYS A 184 4.32 -9.42 -13.18
CA LYS A 184 3.56 -8.84 -14.31
C LYS A 184 4.34 -8.86 -15.62
N GLY A 185 5.61 -9.24 -15.60
CA GLY A 185 6.46 -9.34 -16.79
C GLY A 185 6.78 -8.01 -17.46
N SER A 186 6.51 -6.88 -16.81
CA SER A 186 6.71 -5.54 -17.36
C SER A 186 7.70 -4.75 -16.51
N ILE A 187 8.90 -4.54 -17.06
CA ILE A 187 9.97 -3.72 -16.44
C ILE A 187 9.46 -2.30 -16.24
N VAL A 188 8.83 -1.72 -17.26
CA VAL A 188 8.32 -0.33 -17.19
C VAL A 188 7.29 -0.19 -16.07
N PHE A 189 6.34 -1.12 -15.98
CA PHE A 189 5.33 -1.09 -14.92
C PHE A 189 5.95 -1.27 -13.54
N GLY A 190 6.85 -2.24 -13.35
CA GLY A 190 7.48 -2.43 -12.06
C GLY A 190 8.42 -1.28 -11.65
N CYS A 191 9.11 -0.63 -12.60
CA CYS A 191 9.87 0.60 -12.33
C CYS A 191 8.95 1.75 -11.91
N PHE A 192 7.77 1.89 -12.52
CA PHE A 192 6.76 2.86 -12.12
C PHE A 192 6.28 2.61 -10.67
N ILE A 193 5.90 1.38 -10.33
CA ILE A 193 5.51 1.02 -8.95
C ILE A 193 6.67 1.19 -7.95
N ALA A 194 7.90 0.92 -8.37
CA ALA A 194 9.09 1.18 -7.53
C ALA A 194 9.27 2.69 -7.24
N LEU A 195 9.02 3.54 -8.24
CA LEU A 195 9.04 4.99 -8.07
C LEU A 195 7.97 5.44 -7.07
N ASP A 196 6.76 4.89 -7.16
CA ASP A 196 5.68 5.16 -6.20
C ASP A 196 6.09 4.79 -4.78
N GLY A 197 6.77 3.65 -4.58
CA GLY A 197 7.31 3.27 -3.29
C GLY A 197 8.23 4.34 -2.68
N ILE A 198 9.16 4.88 -3.49
CA ILE A 198 10.06 5.97 -3.06
C ILE A 198 9.29 7.25 -2.78
N LEU A 199 8.32 7.60 -3.63
CA LEU A 199 7.47 8.78 -3.45
C LEU A 199 6.66 8.69 -2.15
N PHE A 200 6.06 7.55 -1.84
CA PHE A 200 5.30 7.34 -0.61
C PHE A 200 6.20 7.48 0.63
N GLY A 201 7.41 6.92 0.60
CA GLY A 201 8.39 7.12 1.67
C GLY A 201 8.82 8.58 1.81
N THR A 202 8.91 9.31 0.69
CA THR A 202 9.24 10.74 0.69
C THR A 202 8.11 11.57 1.30
N ILE A 203 6.85 11.31 0.95
CA ILE A 203 5.67 11.91 1.60
C ILE A 203 5.71 11.67 3.10
N TYR A 204 5.95 10.41 3.52
CA TYR A 204 6.05 10.05 4.92
C TYR A 204 7.09 10.90 5.67
N LEU A 205 8.25 11.20 5.06
CA LEU A 205 9.25 12.09 5.65
C LEU A 205 8.86 13.57 5.62
N LEU A 206 8.33 14.08 4.50
CA LEU A 206 7.90 15.47 4.36
C LEU A 206 6.89 15.85 5.44
N VAL A 207 5.96 14.93 5.73
CA VAL A 207 4.95 15.10 6.77
C VAL A 207 5.39 14.66 8.16
N LYS A 208 6.71 14.59 8.39
CA LYS A 208 7.35 14.31 9.67
C LYS A 208 6.91 12.99 10.30
N LYS A 209 6.69 11.96 9.47
CA LYS A 209 6.27 10.61 9.88
C LYS A 209 4.92 10.62 10.61
N ASN A 210 4.14 11.69 10.43
CA ASN A 210 2.80 11.82 10.98
C ASN A 210 1.81 11.07 10.09
N ILE A 211 1.31 9.96 10.61
CA ILE A 211 0.44 9.04 9.88
C ILE A 211 -0.86 9.70 9.41
N TYR A 212 -1.39 10.66 10.18
CA TYR A 212 -2.65 11.34 9.87
C TYR A 212 -2.53 12.26 8.65
N TYR A 213 -1.30 12.65 8.27
CA TYR A 213 -1.03 13.35 7.02
C TYR A 213 -0.49 12.41 5.93
N ALA A 214 0.39 11.47 6.30
CA ALA A 214 1.01 10.56 5.34
C ALA A 214 -0.02 9.64 4.68
N PHE A 215 -0.86 8.98 5.47
CA PHE A 215 -1.82 8.01 4.97
C PHE A 215 -2.79 8.59 3.94
N PRO A 216 -3.52 9.70 4.20
CA PRO A 216 -4.45 10.23 3.20
C PRO A 216 -3.76 10.69 1.91
N ILE A 217 -2.55 11.28 2.00
CA ILE A 217 -1.81 11.69 0.79
C ILE A 217 -1.37 10.47 -0.01
N ILE A 218 -0.77 9.47 0.64
CA ILE A 218 -0.32 8.23 -0.01
C ILE A 218 -1.50 7.47 -0.63
N PHE A 219 -2.62 7.38 0.09
CA PHE A 219 -3.84 6.74 -0.41
C PHE A 219 -4.36 7.45 -1.66
N LEU A 220 -4.44 8.79 -1.65
CA LEU A 220 -4.84 9.55 -2.83
C LEU A 220 -3.88 9.37 -4.01
N MET A 221 -2.56 9.31 -3.77
CA MET A 221 -1.59 9.01 -4.83
C MET A 221 -1.79 7.61 -5.43
N PHE A 222 -2.25 6.65 -4.65
CA PHE A 222 -2.45 5.29 -5.12
C PHE A 222 -3.75 5.11 -5.91
N VAL A 223 -4.85 5.76 -5.48
CA VAL A 223 -6.17 5.57 -6.09
C VAL A 223 -6.48 6.53 -7.24
N PHE A 224 -5.70 7.61 -7.43
CA PHE A 224 -5.85 8.58 -8.52
C PHE A 224 -4.68 8.56 -9.51
#